data_AF-A0A936SJM3-F1
#
_entry.id   AF-A0A936SJM3-F1
#
_cell.length_a   1.000
_cell.length_b   1.000
_cell.length_c   1.000
_cell.angle_alpha   90.00
_cell.angle_beta   90.00
_cell.angle_gamma   90.00
#
_symmetry.space_group_name_H-M   'P 1'
#
loop_
_entity.id
_entity.type
_entity.pdbx_description
1 polymer ?
#
loop_
_entity_poly.entity_id
_entity_poly.type
_entity_poly.pdbx_seq_one_letter_code
_entity_poly.pdbx_strand_id
1 'polypeptide(L)'
;MPDHLHDILALADQPPAKHTPAPVPARGQRLNGTLPGTIGRIVQAYKSLSTRAYVGGVKRRGWMPFTSRLWQRNYYERIIRNQAALNAVRAYIERNPSEHAAAQTF
;
A
#
# COMPACT_ATOMS: atom_id res chain seq x y z
N MET A 1 6.29 -4.30 10.48
CA MET A 1 5.88 -4.68 11.85
C MET A 1 4.95 -5.87 11.79
N PRO A 2 4.61 -6.52 12.92
CA PRO A 2 3.83 -7.76 12.89
C PRO A 2 2.43 -7.61 12.27
N ASP A 3 1.81 -6.44 12.38
CA ASP A 3 0.41 -6.17 12.01
C ASP A 3 0.24 -5.12 10.89
N HIS A 4 1.26 -4.28 10.63
CA HIS A 4 1.21 -3.26 9.59
C HIS A 4 2.55 -3.05 8.87
N LEU A 5 2.45 -2.43 7.69
CA LEU A 5 3.55 -2.14 6.76
C LEU A 5 3.64 -0.63 6.52
N HIS A 6 4.86 -0.10 6.63
CA HIS A 6 5.22 1.21 6.10
C HIS A 6 6.11 1.04 4.88
N ASP A 7 5.88 1.85 3.87
CA ASP A 7 6.66 1.85 2.65
C ASP A 7 6.88 3.29 2.17
N ILE A 8 7.97 3.54 1.46
CA ILE A 8 8.27 4.84 0.85
C ILE A 8 8.22 4.65 -0.66
N LEU A 9 7.20 5.25 -1.28
CA LEU A 9 7.04 5.22 -2.73
C LEU A 9 7.65 6.47 -3.37
N ALA A 10 8.69 6.29 -4.18
CA ALA A 10 9.19 7.32 -5.09
C ALA A 10 8.51 7.15 -6.45
N LEU A 11 7.59 8.07 -6.78
CA LEU A 11 6.99 8.12 -8.11
C LEU A 11 7.92 8.92 -9.02
N ALA A 12 8.47 8.26 -10.05
CA ALA A 12 9.15 8.97 -11.11
C ALA A 12 8.11 9.73 -11.95
N ASP A 13 8.44 10.95 -12.36
CA ASP A 13 7.72 11.62 -13.43
C ASP A 13 7.79 10.71 -14.66
N GLN A 14 6.67 10.09 -14.99
CA GLN A 14 6.52 9.57 -16.33
C GLN A 14 6.42 10.80 -17.24
N PRO A 15 7.08 10.83 -18.42
CA PRO A 15 6.65 11.78 -19.45
C PRO A 15 5.14 11.62 -19.56
N PRO A 16 4.34 12.70 -19.68
CA PRO A 16 2.89 12.61 -19.64
C PRO A 16 2.51 11.50 -20.61
N ALA A 17 2.10 10.35 -20.07
CA ALA A 17 1.66 9.23 -20.89
C ALA A 17 0.57 9.85 -21.72
N LYS A 18 0.76 9.98 -23.06
CA LYS A 18 -0.10 10.76 -23.97
C LYS A 18 -1.46 10.83 -23.34
N HIS A 19 -1.80 11.98 -22.74
CA HIS A 19 -2.97 12.11 -21.87
C HIS A 19 -4.18 11.86 -22.77
N THR A 20 -4.48 10.60 -23.00
CA THR A 20 -5.76 10.15 -23.46
C THR A 20 -6.56 10.38 -22.20
N PRO A 21 -7.50 11.34 -22.20
CA PRO A 21 -8.37 11.50 -21.06
C PRO A 21 -8.90 10.11 -20.75
N ALA A 22 -8.73 9.64 -19.52
CA ALA A 22 -9.46 8.46 -19.10
C ALA A 22 -10.92 8.77 -19.45
N PRO A 23 -11.61 7.91 -20.23
CA PRO A 23 -12.94 8.23 -20.72
C PRO A 23 -13.76 8.72 -19.52
N VAL A 24 -14.27 9.95 -19.62
CA VAL A 24 -15.11 10.52 -18.56
C VAL A 24 -16.23 9.49 -18.39
N PRO A 25 -16.34 8.84 -17.21
CA PRO A 25 -17.35 7.82 -17.04
C PRO A 25 -18.70 8.46 -17.32
N ALA A 26 -19.48 7.86 -18.22
CA ALA A 26 -20.81 8.34 -18.53
C ALA A 26 -21.59 8.51 -17.22
N ARG A 27 -22.44 9.53 -17.12
CA ARG A 27 -23.24 9.78 -15.91
C ARG A 27 -23.99 8.50 -15.52
N GLY A 28 -23.64 7.90 -14.38
CA GLY A 28 -24.16 6.62 -13.89
C GLY A 28 -23.19 5.43 -13.96
N GLN A 29 -22.04 5.56 -14.62
CA GLN A 29 -21.02 4.53 -14.68
C GLN A 29 -20.19 4.53 -13.39
N ARG A 30 -20.49 3.58 -12.49
CA ARG A 30 -19.66 3.32 -11.32
C ARG A 30 -18.33 2.78 -11.82
N LEU A 31 -17.24 3.52 -11.59
CA LEU A 31 -15.90 2.95 -11.79
C LEU A 31 -15.73 1.82 -10.79
N ASN A 32 -15.68 0.58 -11.28
CA ASN A 32 -15.34 -0.59 -10.48
C ASN A 32 -13.82 -0.59 -10.23
N GLY A 33 -13.34 0.34 -9.40
CA GLY A 33 -11.92 0.40 -9.01
C GLY A 33 -11.34 1.82 -9.02
N THR A 34 -10.07 1.92 -8.62
CA THR A 34 -9.35 3.19 -8.58
C THR A 34 -8.87 3.62 -9.97
N LEU A 35 -8.86 4.93 -10.23
CA LEU A 35 -8.40 5.51 -11.49
C LEU A 35 -6.93 5.13 -11.79
N PRO A 36 -6.57 4.87 -13.06
CA PRO A 36 -5.19 4.69 -13.48
C PRO A 36 -4.30 5.87 -13.03
N GLY A 37 -3.03 5.59 -12.71
CA GLY A 37 -2.06 6.62 -12.34
C GLY A 37 -2.22 7.19 -10.91
N THR A 38 -3.15 6.68 -10.11
CA THR A 38 -3.32 7.12 -8.72
C THR A 38 -2.57 6.23 -7.72
N ILE A 39 -2.23 6.78 -6.55
CA ILE A 39 -1.70 5.98 -5.43
C ILE A 39 -2.66 4.86 -5.06
N GLY A 40 -3.96 5.14 -5.00
CA GLY A 40 -4.94 4.12 -4.66
C GLY A 40 -4.95 2.93 -5.63
N ARG A 41 -4.65 3.16 -6.92
CA ARG A 41 -4.49 2.06 -7.90
C ARG A 41 -3.27 1.19 -7.62
N ILE A 42 -2.17 1.80 -7.18
CA ILE A 42 -0.93 1.11 -6.79
C ILE A 42 -1.20 0.28 -5.53
N VAL A 43 -1.80 0.89 -4.50
CA VAL A 43 -2.15 0.20 -3.25
C VAL A 43 -3.16 -0.93 -3.49
N GLN A 44 -4.16 -0.72 -4.36
CA GLN A 44 -5.11 -1.76 -4.74
C GLN A 44 -4.40 -2.95 -5.41
N ALA A 45 -3.47 -2.69 -6.33
CA ALA A 45 -2.69 -3.73 -6.99
C ALA A 45 -1.83 -4.50 -5.97
N TYR A 46 -1.10 -3.78 -5.11
CA TYR A 46 -0.25 -4.36 -4.08
C TYR A 46 -1.05 -5.27 -3.14
N LYS A 47 -2.17 -4.80 -2.57
CA LYS A 47 -3.01 -5.59 -1.67
C LYS A 47 -3.56 -6.85 -2.36
N SER A 48 -3.95 -6.75 -3.64
CA SER A 48 -4.47 -7.90 -4.41
C SER A 48 -3.37 -8.94 -4.70
N LEU A 49 -2.23 -8.50 -5.22
CA LEU A 49 -1.11 -9.37 -5.61
C LEU A 49 -0.51 -10.08 -4.38
N SER A 50 -0.27 -9.33 -3.29
CA SER A 50 0.23 -9.89 -2.04
C SER A 50 -0.75 -10.90 -1.43
N THR A 51 -2.06 -10.61 -1.42
CA THR A 51 -3.08 -11.57 -0.95
C THR A 51 -3.05 -12.85 -1.77
N ARG A 52 -2.99 -12.75 -3.10
CA ARG A 52 -2.90 -13.92 -3.98
C ARG A 52 -1.64 -14.74 -3.72
N ALA A 53 -0.50 -14.09 -3.53
CA ALA A 53 0.75 -14.75 -3.19
C ALA A 53 0.66 -15.47 -1.84
N TYR A 54 0.09 -14.80 -0.82
CA TYR A 54 -0.10 -15.37 0.51
C TYR A 54 -1.03 -16.59 0.50
N VAL A 55 -2.17 -16.51 -0.19
CA VAL A 55 -3.07 -17.67 -0.39
C VAL A 55 -2.34 -18.83 -1.06
N GLY A 56 -1.44 -18.54 -2.01
CA GLY A 56 -0.56 -19.55 -2.61
C GLY A 56 0.37 -20.22 -1.59
N GLY A 57 0.93 -19.45 -0.66
CA GLY A 57 1.74 -19.96 0.44
C GLY A 57 0.95 -20.80 1.45
N VAL A 58 -0.28 -20.41 1.78
CA VAL A 58 -1.18 -21.23 2.61
C VAL A 58 -1.42 -22.59 1.97
N LYS A 59 -1.73 -22.62 0.66
CA LYS A 59 -2.05 -23.86 -0.06
C LYS A 59 -0.87 -24.79 -0.30
N ARG A 60 0.34 -24.25 -0.46
CA ARG A 60 1.51 -25.03 -0.94
C ARG A 60 2.69 -25.10 0.04
N ARG A 61 2.74 -24.21 1.02
CA ARG A 61 3.89 -24.02 1.93
C ARG A 61 3.50 -24.09 3.40
N GLY A 62 2.24 -24.41 3.71
CA GLY A 62 1.76 -24.53 5.09
C GLY A 62 1.74 -23.21 5.87
N TRP A 63 1.64 -22.06 5.20
CA TRP A 63 1.48 -20.78 5.91
C TRP A 63 0.16 -20.73 6.67
N MET A 64 0.14 -20.01 7.78
CA MET A 64 -1.06 -19.87 8.61
C MET A 64 -2.20 -19.21 7.80
N PRO A 65 -3.39 -19.85 7.72
CA PRO A 65 -4.55 -19.23 7.09
C PRO A 65 -4.98 -17.94 7.81
N PHE A 66 -5.67 -17.06 7.10
CA PHE A 66 -6.29 -15.86 7.68
C PHE A 66 -7.80 -15.90 7.50
N THR A 67 -8.53 -15.31 8.43
CA THR A 67 -10.00 -15.22 8.39
C THR A 67 -10.43 -13.96 7.66
N SER A 68 -11.36 -14.08 6.70
CA SER A 68 -11.97 -12.98 5.96
C SER A 68 -11.03 -12.16 5.07
N ARG A 69 -10.18 -11.28 5.62
CA ARG A 69 -9.36 -10.32 4.85
C ARG A 69 -7.96 -10.21 5.41
N LEU A 70 -6.97 -10.29 4.52
CA LEU A 70 -5.55 -10.10 4.87
C LEU A 70 -5.21 -8.63 5.15
N TRP A 71 -5.87 -7.69 4.45
CA TRP A 71 -5.59 -6.25 4.57
C TRP A 71 -6.80 -5.49 5.12
N GLN A 72 -6.53 -4.48 5.95
CA GLN A 72 -7.52 -3.46 6.30
C GLN A 72 -7.98 -2.69 5.04
N ARG A 73 -9.22 -2.18 5.04
CA ARG A 73 -9.85 -1.53 3.88
C ARG A 73 -9.09 -0.26 3.45
N ASN A 74 -8.73 0.57 4.42
CA ASN A 74 -8.09 1.86 4.17
C ASN A 74 -6.56 1.75 4.18
N TYR A 75 -5.90 2.86 3.85
CA TYR A 75 -4.46 3.03 3.98
C TYR A 75 -4.19 4.51 4.31
N TYR A 76 -3.07 4.76 4.99
CA TYR A 76 -2.59 6.11 5.27
C TYR A 76 -1.50 6.46 4.25
N GLU A 77 -1.57 7.67 3.69
CA GLU A 77 -0.55 8.20 2.79
C GLU A 77 -0.13 9.60 3.24
N ARG A 78 1.13 9.94 2.99
CA ARG A 78 1.70 11.26 3.28
C ARG A 78 2.70 11.64 2.20
N ILE A 79 2.54 12.83 1.62
CA ILE A 79 3.47 13.37 0.63
C ILE A 79 4.73 13.86 1.34
N ILE A 80 5.89 13.33 0.94
CA ILE A 80 7.21 13.75 1.43
C ILE A 80 7.78 14.79 0.45
N ARG A 81 7.98 16.02 0.92
CA ARG A 81 8.29 17.17 0.05
C ARG A 81 9.74 17.62 0.10
N ASN A 82 10.53 17.13 1.04
CA ASN A 82 11.92 17.54 1.21
C ASN A 82 12.75 16.46 1.91
N GLN A 83 14.06 16.65 1.88
CA GLN A 83 15.03 15.69 2.42
C GLN A 83 14.90 15.51 3.95
N ALA A 84 14.61 16.59 4.69
CA ALA A 84 14.43 16.51 6.14
C ALA A 84 13.25 15.60 6.51
N ALA A 85 12.12 15.76 5.83
CA ALA A 85 10.94 14.91 6.01
C ALA A 85 11.23 13.46 5.58
N LEU A 86 11.97 13.25 4.49
CA LEU A 86 12.37 11.90 4.06
C LEU A 86 13.24 11.21 5.11
N ASN A 87 14.22 11.91 5.67
CA ASN A 87 15.09 11.39 6.72
C ASN A 87 14.31 11.05 7.98
N ALA A 88 13.35 11.90 8.37
CA ALA A 88 12.48 11.63 9.52
C ALA A 88 11.61 10.39 9.32
N VAL A 89 11.03 10.19 8.12
CA VAL A 89 10.23 9.00 7.80
C VAL A 89 11.10 7.74 7.78
N ARG A 90 12.31 7.80 7.20
CA ARG A 90 13.26 6.66 7.22
C ARG A 90 13.61 6.27 8.65
N ALA A 91 14.01 7.24 9.47
CA ALA A 91 14.33 7.01 10.87
C ALA A 91 13.14 6.41 11.64
N TYR A 92 11.92 6.88 11.37
CA TYR A 92 10.71 6.30 11.95
C TYR A 92 10.53 4.84 11.54
N ILE A 93 10.60 4.52 10.23
CA ILE A 93 10.43 3.14 9.74
C ILE A 93 11.48 2.18 10.34
N GLU A 94 12.72 2.63 10.48
CA GLU A 94 13.81 1.85 11.07
C GLU A 94 13.64 1.63 12.58
N ARG A 95 13.15 2.64 13.31
CA ARG A 95 12.96 2.58 14.76
C ARG A 95 11.66 1.90 15.17
N ASN A 96 10.64 1.91 14.32
CA ASN A 96 9.32 1.43 14.70
C ASN A 96 9.29 -0.06 15.11
N PRO A 97 10.08 -0.98 14.51
CA PRO A 97 10.25 -2.33 15.03
C PRO A 97 10.76 -2.39 16.48
N SER A 98 11.63 -1.47 16.90
CA SER A 98 12.16 -1.39 18.27
C SER A 98 11.22 -0.68 19.25
N GLU A 99 10.45 0.30 18.79
CA GLU A 99 9.53 1.06 19.66
C GLU A 99 8.27 0.26 20.01
N HIS A 100 7.73 -0.56 19.10
CA HIS A 100 6.60 -1.43 19.44
C HIS A 100 6.98 -2.63 20.32
N ALA A 101 8.24 -3.09 20.30
CA ALA A 101 8.69 -4.19 21.16
C ALA A 101 8.67 -3.81 22.66
N ALA A 102 8.91 -2.54 22.99
CA ALA A 102 8.86 -2.05 24.36
C ALA A 102 7.43 -1.79 24.88
N ALA A 103 6.46 -1.58 23.99
CA ALA A 103 5.09 -1.22 24.34
C ALA A 103 4.13 -2.41 24.57
N GLN A 104 4.60 -3.66 24.42
CA GLN A 104 3.79 -4.88 24.59
C GLN A 104 4.03 -5.60 25.93
N THR A 105 4.72 -4.97 26.88
CA THR A 105 4.85 -5.48 28.26
C THR A 105 3.95 -4.67 29.20
N PHE A 106 2.63 -4.84 29.11
CA PHE A 106 1.68 -4.53 30.19
C PHE A 106 0.43 -5.42 30.04
#